data_AF-A0A960LPR9-F1
#
_entry.id   AF-A0A960LPR9-F1
#
_cell.length_a   1.000
_cell.length_b   1.000
_cell.length_c   1.000
_cell.angle_alpha   90.00
_cell.angle_beta   90.00
_cell.angle_gamma   90.00
#
_symmetry.space_group_name_H-M   'P 1'
#
loop_
_entity.id
_entity.type
_entity.pdbx_description
1 polymer ?
#
loop_
_entity_poly.entity_id
_entity_poly.type
_entity_poly.pdbx_seq_one_letter_code
_entity_poly.pdbx_strand_id
1 'polypeptide(L)'
;GLAMLRRDGFASMKSGTRHGVLTTRPVTFQGSHLFVNAACTEGNLRVEILDEEGEIIAPFSLDHCPAISADQTLLPIQWEGGEDLSQLAGKTVRFRFHLDGGDLYSFWVSPDASGASGGYVAGGGPGFTGHRDTVGSAGYPAAN
;
A
#
# COMPACT_ATOMS: atom_id res chain seq x y z
N GLY A 1 -23.36 -20.60 3.69
CA GLY A 1 -23.05 -19.42 2.87
C GLY A 1 -21.55 -19.28 2.78
N LEU A 2 -20.99 -19.14 1.58
CA LEU A 2 -19.57 -18.84 1.42
C LEU A 2 -19.33 -17.36 1.78
N ALA A 3 -18.53 -17.10 2.79
CA ALA A 3 -17.95 -15.78 3.03
C ALA A 3 -16.56 -15.79 2.37
N MET A 4 -16.41 -15.10 1.24
CA MET A 4 -15.08 -14.82 0.68
C MET A 4 -14.50 -13.64 1.45
N LEU A 5 -13.52 -13.94 2.26
CA LEU A 5 -12.87 -12.97 3.12
C LEU A 5 -11.79 -12.24 2.30
N ARG A 6 -11.95 -10.92 2.12
CA ARG A 6 -10.92 -10.08 1.50
C ARG A 6 -9.67 -10.09 2.38
N ARG A 7 -8.50 -10.19 1.75
CA ARG A 7 -7.22 -10.08 2.44
C ARG A 7 -7.16 -8.76 3.20
N ASP A 8 -6.92 -8.86 4.51
CA ASP A 8 -6.74 -7.75 5.45
C ASP A 8 -7.94 -6.78 5.59
N GLY A 9 -9.15 -7.22 5.22
CA GLY A 9 -10.39 -6.43 5.36
C GLY A 9 -11.01 -6.38 6.76
N PHE A 10 -10.28 -6.77 7.81
CA PHE A 10 -10.84 -6.92 9.17
C PHE A 10 -10.81 -5.64 10.01
N ALA A 11 -9.90 -4.71 9.70
CA ALA A 11 -9.81 -3.42 10.37
C ALA A 11 -9.18 -2.42 9.40
N SER A 12 -9.86 -1.30 9.18
CA SER A 12 -9.31 -0.16 8.45
C SER A 12 -8.99 0.98 9.40
N MET A 13 -8.00 1.80 9.05
CA MET A 13 -7.95 3.14 9.61
C MET A 13 -9.02 3.99 8.92
N LYS A 14 -10.04 4.38 9.69
CA LYS A 14 -11.04 5.35 9.25
C LYS A 14 -10.61 6.76 9.57
N SER A 15 -10.36 7.54 8.54
CA SER A 15 -10.51 8.99 8.62
C SER A 15 -12.01 9.27 8.53
N GLY A 16 -12.62 9.75 9.62
CA GLY A 16 -14.01 10.25 9.57
C GLY A 16 -14.08 11.56 8.77
N THR A 17 -14.77 12.58 9.28
CA THR A 17 -14.73 13.95 8.71
C THR A 17 -13.42 14.71 9.00
N ARG A 18 -12.38 14.02 9.47
CA ARG A 18 -11.10 14.62 9.87
C ARG A 18 -9.94 13.85 9.25
N HIS A 19 -8.95 14.60 8.77
CA HIS A 19 -7.65 14.12 8.35
C HIS A 19 -7.03 13.17 9.39
N GLY A 20 -6.68 11.96 8.95
CA GLY A 20 -6.01 10.92 9.73
C GLY A 20 -4.56 10.74 9.29
N VAL A 21 -3.65 10.55 10.26
CA VAL A 21 -2.24 10.24 9.99
C VAL A 21 -1.89 8.91 10.66
N LEU A 22 -1.31 8.00 9.89
CA LEU A 22 -0.71 6.75 10.38
C LEU A 22 0.78 6.77 10.09
N THR A 23 1.61 6.62 11.12
CA THR A 23 3.04 6.33 10.93
C THR A 23 3.32 4.91 11.36
N THR A 24 4.01 4.13 10.51
CA THR A 24 4.42 2.78 10.87
C THR A 24 5.48 2.80 11.98
N ARG A 25 5.63 1.65 12.66
CA ARG A 25 6.90 1.37 13.34
C ARG A 25 8.05 1.35 12.31
N PRO A 26 9.33 1.46 12.74
CA PRO A 26 10.45 1.27 11.82
C PRO A 26 10.31 -0.06 11.08
N VAL A 27 10.50 -0.04 9.77
CA VAL A 27 10.45 -1.19 8.89
C VAL A 27 11.68 -1.23 8.01
N THR A 28 12.12 -2.45 7.72
CA THR A 28 13.12 -2.75 6.69
C THR A 28 12.46 -3.68 5.69
N PHE A 29 12.63 -3.42 4.40
CA PHE A 29 11.99 -4.20 3.35
C PHE A 29 12.97 -4.54 2.22
N GLN A 30 12.51 -5.46 1.37
CA GLN A 30 13.09 -5.74 0.06
C GLN A 30 12.04 -5.36 -1.00
N GLY A 31 12.53 -4.94 -2.17
CA GLY A 31 11.69 -4.50 -3.28
C GLY A 31 11.77 -3.00 -3.54
N SER A 32 10.95 -2.54 -4.47
CA SER A 32 11.08 -1.23 -5.12
C SER A 32 9.75 -0.50 -5.30
N HIS A 33 8.61 -1.14 -5.08
CA HIS A 33 7.31 -0.54 -5.37
C HIS A 33 6.38 -0.66 -4.16
N LEU A 34 5.83 0.46 -3.66
CA LEU A 34 4.85 0.46 -2.58
C LEU A 34 3.43 0.30 -3.16
N PHE A 35 2.68 -0.63 -2.58
CA PHE A 35 1.28 -0.85 -2.90
C PHE A 35 0.42 -0.77 -1.65
N VAL A 36 -0.84 -0.35 -1.83
CA VAL A 36 -1.85 -0.31 -0.78
C VAL A 36 -3.15 -0.97 -1.24
N ASN A 37 -3.92 -1.43 -0.26
CA ASN A 37 -5.34 -1.71 -0.39
C ASN A 37 -6.09 -0.60 0.34
N ALA A 38 -6.79 0.25 -0.41
CA ALA A 38 -7.46 1.42 0.13
C ALA A 38 -8.78 1.72 -0.61
N ALA A 39 -9.73 2.29 0.13
CA ALA A 39 -10.98 2.83 -0.38
C ALA A 39 -11.15 4.28 0.09
N CYS A 40 -10.86 5.23 -0.79
CA CYS A 40 -10.89 6.68 -0.53
C CYS A 40 -11.53 7.45 -1.70
N THR A 41 -12.61 6.93 -2.28
CA THR A 41 -13.27 7.53 -3.47
C THR A 41 -13.83 8.93 -3.25
N GLU A 42 -14.22 9.26 -2.01
CA GLU A 42 -14.73 10.59 -1.63
C GLU A 42 -13.67 11.46 -0.94
N GLY A 43 -12.43 10.99 -0.90
CA GLY A 43 -11.33 11.59 -0.17
C GLY A 43 -10.01 11.40 -0.89
N ASN A 44 -8.90 11.40 -0.15
CA ASN A 44 -7.60 11.12 -0.74
C ASN A 44 -6.64 10.43 0.23
N LEU A 45 -5.72 9.68 -0.36
CA LEU A 45 -4.56 9.08 0.29
C LEU A 45 -3.29 9.68 -0.29
N ARG A 46 -2.35 10.07 0.59
CA ARG A 46 -0.97 10.38 0.26
C ARG A 46 -0.03 9.65 1.21
N VAL A 47 1.21 9.47 0.79
CA VAL A 47 2.23 8.78 1.59
C VAL A 47 3.54 9.55 1.50
N GLU A 48 4.26 9.58 2.59
CA GLU A 48 5.65 10.01 2.63
C GLU A 48 6.50 8.98 3.39
N ILE A 49 7.80 9.01 3.16
CA ILE A 49 8.76 8.11 3.79
C ILE A 49 9.73 8.90 4.66
N LEU A 50 9.89 8.43 5.89
CA LEU A 50 10.77 9.01 6.88
C LEU A 50 11.95 8.08 7.16
N ASP A 51 13.08 8.67 7.54
CA ASP A 51 14.21 7.93 8.09
C ASP A 51 13.97 7.48 9.54
N GLU A 52 15.02 6.99 10.19
CA GLU A 52 14.96 6.49 11.56
C GLU A 52 14.72 7.62 12.57
N GLU A 53 15.25 8.80 12.28
CA GLU A 53 15.13 10.04 13.04
C GLU A 53 13.76 10.72 12.86
N GLY A 54 13.03 10.36 11.81
CA GLY A 54 11.70 10.90 11.50
C GLY A 54 11.71 12.05 10.49
N GLU A 55 12.85 12.29 9.84
CA GLU A 55 13.03 13.27 8.79
C GLU A 55 12.58 12.72 7.44
N ILE A 56 12.07 13.60 6.58
CA ILE A 56 11.53 13.22 5.28
C ILE A 56 12.67 12.87 4.32
N ILE A 57 12.57 11.71 3.67
CA ILE A 57 13.52 11.30 2.65
C ILE A 57 13.05 11.79 1.29
N ALA A 58 13.75 12.75 0.69
CA ALA A 58 13.48 13.16 -0.69
C ALA A 58 13.86 12.04 -1.70
N PRO A 59 13.09 11.83 -2.78
CA PRO A 59 11.92 12.60 -3.22
C PRO A 59 10.59 12.09 -2.63
N PHE A 60 10.60 11.20 -1.63
CA PHE A 60 9.42 10.53 -1.09
C PHE A 60 8.63 11.38 -0.08
N SER A 61 8.41 12.66 -0.38
CA SER A 61 7.64 13.59 0.44
C SER A 61 6.18 13.70 -0.01
N LEU A 62 5.32 14.32 0.81
CA LEU A 62 3.92 14.59 0.45
C LEU A 62 3.76 15.54 -0.74
N ASP A 63 4.70 16.47 -0.93
CA ASP A 63 4.67 17.44 -2.04
C ASP A 63 4.89 16.74 -3.37
N HIS A 64 5.65 15.64 -3.37
CA HIS A 64 5.89 14.79 -4.51
C HIS A 64 4.92 13.61 -4.59
N CYS A 65 3.99 13.43 -3.64
CA CYS A 65 3.00 12.35 -3.69
C CYS A 65 1.65 12.90 -4.18
N PRO A 66 1.22 12.59 -5.41
CA PRO A 66 -0.12 12.94 -5.87
C PRO A 66 -1.20 12.39 -4.93
N ALA A 67 -2.27 13.15 -4.77
CA ALA A 67 -3.45 12.69 -4.03
C ALA A 67 -4.13 11.56 -4.81
N ILE A 68 -4.37 10.41 -4.15
CA ILE A 68 -5.03 9.27 -4.78
C ILE A 68 -6.43 9.09 -4.21
N SER A 69 -7.43 9.05 -5.09
CA SER A 69 -8.84 8.82 -4.77
C SER A 69 -9.33 7.60 -5.53
N ALA A 70 -9.35 6.42 -4.87
CA ALA A 70 -9.71 5.16 -5.51
C ALA A 70 -10.25 4.15 -4.49
N ASP A 71 -11.00 3.15 -4.97
CA ASP A 71 -11.30 1.90 -4.26
C ASP A 71 -10.63 0.75 -5.00
N GLN A 72 -9.41 0.40 -4.56
CA GLN A 72 -8.59 -0.60 -5.22
C GLN A 72 -7.82 -1.44 -4.21
N THR A 73 -7.75 -2.74 -4.50
CA THR A 73 -7.03 -3.71 -3.67
C THR A 73 -5.54 -3.77 -3.98
N LEU A 74 -5.10 -3.25 -5.13
CA LEU A 74 -3.71 -3.23 -5.60
C LEU A 74 -3.45 -1.86 -6.20
N LEU A 75 -3.25 -0.87 -5.34
CA LEU A 75 -3.04 0.52 -5.72
C LEU A 75 -1.55 0.89 -5.57
N PRO A 76 -0.82 1.18 -6.65
CA PRO A 76 0.56 1.63 -6.55
C PRO A 76 0.62 3.05 -5.98
N ILE A 77 1.56 3.29 -5.07
CA ILE A 77 1.93 4.63 -4.62
C ILE A 77 3.10 5.12 -5.46
N GLN A 78 2.95 6.29 -6.07
CA GLN A 78 3.96 6.91 -6.90
C GLN A 78 4.31 8.28 -6.35
N TRP A 79 5.61 8.58 -6.33
CA TRP A 79 6.11 9.92 -6.09
C TRP A 79 6.68 10.49 -7.39
N GLU A 80 6.47 11.78 -7.62
CA GLU A 80 7.07 12.51 -8.73
C GLU A 80 8.60 12.44 -8.61
N GLY A 81 9.25 11.76 -9.56
CA GLY A 81 10.69 11.51 -9.53
C GLY A 81 11.16 10.43 -8.54
N GLY A 82 10.24 9.66 -7.96
CA GLY A 82 10.50 8.72 -6.87
C GLY A 82 9.66 7.45 -6.89
N GLU A 83 9.42 6.86 -8.06
CA GLU A 83 8.62 5.61 -8.18
C GLU A 83 9.36 4.36 -7.69
N ASP A 84 10.71 4.42 -7.66
CA ASP A 84 11.59 3.33 -7.27
C ASP A 84 12.12 3.49 -5.84
N LEU A 85 11.75 2.56 -4.97
CA LEU A 85 12.20 2.44 -3.58
C LEU A 85 13.48 1.62 -3.41
N SER A 86 14.12 1.15 -4.49
CA SER A 86 15.33 0.33 -4.43
C SER A 86 16.46 1.00 -3.63
N GLN A 87 16.56 2.33 -3.66
CA GLN A 87 17.52 3.10 -2.87
C GLN A 87 17.27 3.06 -1.35
N LEU A 88 16.08 2.62 -0.93
CA LEU A 88 15.68 2.42 0.46
C LEU A 88 15.67 0.95 0.89
N ALA A 89 15.86 0.02 -0.05
CA ALA A 89 15.89 -1.40 0.27
C ALA A 89 17.01 -1.70 1.29
N GLY A 90 16.67 -2.44 2.35
CA GLY A 90 17.59 -2.74 3.45
C GLY A 90 17.83 -1.59 4.44
N LYS A 91 17.30 -0.38 4.20
CA LYS A 91 17.35 0.72 5.17
C LYS A 91 16.15 0.66 6.12
N THR A 92 16.35 1.14 7.34
CA THR A 92 15.27 1.33 8.31
C THR A 92 14.54 2.62 7.99
N VAL A 93 13.25 2.53 7.70
CA VAL A 93 12.40 3.69 7.37
C VAL A 93 11.04 3.57 8.04
N ARG A 94 10.23 4.63 7.94
CA ARG A 94 8.82 4.62 8.34
C ARG A 94 7.97 5.12 7.18
N PHE A 95 6.84 4.48 6.95
CA PHE A 95 5.81 5.02 6.06
C PHE A 95 4.84 5.87 6.88
N ARG A 96 4.57 7.09 6.41
CA ARG A 96 3.55 7.96 7.01
C ARG A 96 2.44 8.20 5.99
N PHE A 97 1.27 7.66 6.28
CA PHE A 97 0.07 7.73 5.46
C PHE A 97 -0.81 8.88 5.94
N HIS A 98 -1.24 9.69 4.97
CA HIS A 98 -2.11 10.84 5.14
C HIS A 98 -3.43 10.50 4.45
N LEU A 99 -4.47 10.25 5.24
CA LEU A 99 -5.78 9.82 4.76
C LEU A 99 -6.82 10.85 5.15
N ASP A 100 -7.49 11.41 4.16
CA ASP A 100 -8.59 12.34 4.34
C ASP A 100 -9.82 11.76 3.65
N GLY A 101 -10.79 11.24 4.42
CA GLY A 101 -12.02 10.63 3.90
C GLY A 101 -11.81 9.28 3.23
N GLY A 102 -11.60 8.22 4.02
CA GLY A 102 -11.50 6.87 3.47
C GLY A 102 -11.04 5.81 4.46
N ASP A 103 -10.69 4.66 3.90
CA ASP A 103 -10.26 3.45 4.58
C ASP A 103 -8.93 2.96 3.98
N LEU A 104 -7.88 2.89 4.80
CA LEU A 104 -6.65 2.14 4.48
C LEU A 104 -6.71 0.77 5.16
N TYR A 105 -6.64 -0.30 4.39
CA TYR A 105 -6.73 -1.69 4.88
C TYR A 105 -5.36 -2.32 5.08
N SER A 106 -4.47 -2.22 4.08
CA SER A 106 -3.14 -2.82 4.13
C SER A 106 -2.16 -2.10 3.19
N PHE A 107 -0.86 -2.32 3.40
CA PHE A 107 0.22 -1.86 2.52
C PHE A 107 1.33 -2.91 2.47
N TRP A 108 2.10 -2.94 1.38
CA TRP A 108 3.26 -3.80 1.21
C TRP A 108 4.23 -3.26 0.16
N VAL A 109 5.49 -3.71 0.22
CA VAL A 109 6.48 -3.43 -0.82
C VAL A 109 6.64 -4.66 -1.71
N SER A 110 6.54 -4.45 -3.02
CA SER A 110 6.72 -5.45 -4.06
C SER A 110 8.09 -5.29 -4.74
N PRO A 111 8.73 -6.38 -5.19
CA PRO A 111 9.93 -6.33 -6.03
C PRO A 111 9.71 -5.68 -7.40
N ASP A 112 8.47 -5.66 -7.88
CA ASP A 112 8.12 -5.20 -9.22
C ASP A 112 6.70 -4.64 -9.30
N ALA A 113 6.37 -4.07 -10.46
CA ALA A 113 5.11 -3.39 -10.74
C ALA A 113 3.87 -4.32 -10.79
N SER A 114 4.02 -5.64 -10.72
CA SER A 114 2.87 -6.56 -10.62
C SER A 114 2.08 -6.35 -9.34
N GLY A 115 2.71 -5.82 -8.29
CA GLY A 115 2.12 -5.69 -6.96
C GLY A 115 2.03 -7.01 -6.20
N ALA A 116 2.75 -8.05 -6.65
CA ALA A 116 2.87 -9.30 -5.91
C ALA A 116 3.40 -9.04 -4.50
N SER A 117 2.54 -9.31 -3.51
CA SER A 117 2.86 -8.97 -2.13
C SER A 117 3.77 -9.99 -1.43
N GLY A 118 3.91 -11.20 -1.99
CA GLY A 118 4.59 -12.32 -1.36
C GLY A 118 3.94 -12.80 -0.05
N GLY A 119 2.82 -12.22 0.38
CA GLY A 119 2.08 -12.67 1.57
C GLY A 119 1.25 -13.92 1.30
N TYR A 120 0.69 -14.54 2.34
CA TYR A 120 -0.17 -15.70 2.19
C TYR A 120 -1.51 -15.33 1.54
N VAL A 121 -1.96 -16.11 0.56
CA VAL A 121 -3.28 -15.99 -0.05
C VAL A 121 -4.24 -16.81 0.80
N ALA A 122 -4.93 -16.19 1.75
CA ALA A 122 -5.76 -16.87 2.74
C ALA A 122 -6.72 -17.90 2.10
N GLY A 123 -7.73 -17.44 1.36
CA GLY A 123 -8.71 -18.30 0.71
C GLY A 123 -8.28 -18.88 -0.65
N GLY A 124 -7.08 -18.55 -1.13
CA GLY A 124 -6.69 -18.79 -2.52
C GLY A 124 -7.55 -18.00 -3.52
N GLY A 125 -7.42 -18.37 -4.79
CA GLY A 125 -8.23 -17.86 -5.90
C GLY A 125 -7.71 -18.46 -7.21
N PRO A 126 -8.55 -18.61 -8.24
CA PRO A 126 -8.16 -19.31 -9.48
C PRO A 126 -7.00 -18.61 -10.23
N GLY A 127 -6.74 -17.33 -9.97
CA GLY A 127 -5.61 -16.59 -10.53
C GLY A 127 -4.29 -16.76 -9.77
N PHE A 128 -4.29 -17.37 -8.58
CA PHE A 128 -3.07 -17.58 -7.79
C PHE A 128 -2.45 -18.95 -8.05
N THR A 129 -1.12 -19.00 -8.13
CA THR A 129 -0.35 -20.22 -8.44
C THR A 129 0.05 -21.02 -7.20
N GLY A 130 -0.27 -20.53 -6.00
CA GLY A 130 0.04 -21.20 -4.75
C GLY A 130 -0.56 -20.52 -3.53
N HIS A 131 -0.04 -20.85 -2.34
CA HIS A 131 -0.49 -20.32 -1.05
C HIS A 131 0.11 -18.94 -0.73
N ARG A 132 0.99 -18.42 -1.58
CA ARG A 132 1.54 -17.06 -1.51
C ARG A 132 1.21 -16.29 -2.77
N ASP A 133 0.99 -14.99 -2.63
CA ASP A 133 0.75 -14.08 -3.74
C ASP A 133 2.08 -13.77 -4.44
N THR A 134 2.40 -14.53 -5.48
CA THR A 134 3.58 -14.33 -6.34
C THR A 134 3.21 -13.77 -7.71
N VAL A 135 1.94 -13.43 -7.93
CA VAL A 135 1.40 -13.09 -9.25
C VAL A 135 0.82 -11.68 -9.30
N GLY A 136 0.59 -11.05 -8.14
CA GLY A 136 0.11 -9.67 -8.06
C GLY A 136 -1.21 -9.52 -8.80
N SER A 137 -1.30 -8.51 -9.65
CA SER A 137 -2.50 -8.15 -10.43
C SER A 137 -3.10 -9.33 -11.21
N ALA A 138 -2.31 -10.30 -11.69
CA ALA A 138 -2.84 -11.48 -12.38
C ALA A 138 -3.67 -12.40 -11.47
N GLY A 139 -3.47 -12.32 -10.15
CA GLY A 139 -4.25 -13.05 -9.15
C GLY A 139 -5.59 -12.40 -8.81
N TYR A 140 -5.76 -11.11 -9.13
CA TYR A 140 -6.96 -10.33 -8.85
C TYR A 140 -7.71 -10.08 -10.17
N PRO A 141 -8.68 -10.95 -10.56
CA PRO A 141 -9.50 -10.67 -11.73
C PRO A 141 -10.17 -9.31 -11.57
N ALA A 142 -10.20 -8.52 -12.66
CA ALA A 142 -10.85 -7.22 -12.66
C ALA A 142 -12.25 -7.34 -12.05
N ALA A 143 -12.54 -6.52 -11.04
CA ALA A 143 -13.89 -6.41 -10.53
C ALA A 143 -14.76 -5.87 -11.69
N ASN A 144 -15.67 -6.71 -12.19
CA ASN A 144 -16.71 -6.31 -13.14
C ASN A 144 -17.68 -5.34 -12.47
#